data_AF-A0A815VDH5-F1
#
_entry.id   AF-A0A815VDH5-F1
#
_cell.length_a   1.000
_cell.length_b   1.000
_cell.length_c   1.000
_cell.angle_alpha   90.00
_cell.angle_beta   90.00
_cell.angle_gamma   90.00
#
_symmetry.space_group_name_H-M   'P 1'
#
loop_
_entity.id
_entity.type
_entity.pdbx_description
1 polymer ?
#
loop_
_entity_poly.entity_id
_entity_poly.type
_entity_poly.pdbx_seq_one_letter_code
_entity_poly.pdbx_strand_id
1 'polypeptide(L)'
;MKGHVTILLIMLLAVCAPVNGNRPFYVIAHMTNDNRSVNWAVKSGANGVEIDLRFKSDGIPDSFRHGGICDCTAPLPFGDHVCRRYNSAKSCQASSSVKEMLNYLATFPSLALIILDTK
;
A
#
# COMPACT_ATOMS: atom_id res chain seq x y z
N MET A 1 17.10 -43.41 36.51
CA MET A 1 15.71 -42.99 36.22
C MET A 1 15.49 -41.47 36.19
N LYS A 2 16.19 -40.64 36.98
CA LYS A 2 16.00 -39.17 36.96
C LYS A 2 16.47 -38.46 35.67
N GLY A 3 17.50 -38.98 34.99
CA GLY A 3 18.05 -38.35 33.78
C GLY A 3 17.17 -38.44 32.53
N HIS A 4 16.41 -39.51 32.35
CA HIS A 4 15.56 -39.69 31.17
C HIS A 4 14.30 -38.81 31.18
N VAL A 5 13.75 -38.54 32.37
CA VAL A 5 12.58 -37.66 32.54
C VAL A 5 12.97 -36.21 32.23
N THR A 6 14.17 -35.78 32.65
CA THR A 6 14.68 -34.43 32.35
C THR A 6 14.95 -34.22 30.86
N ILE A 7 15.52 -35.23 30.17
CA ILE A 7 15.79 -35.15 28.72
C ILE A 7 14.49 -35.08 27.91
N LEU A 8 13.45 -35.84 28.32
CA LEU A 8 12.15 -35.82 27.65
C LEU A 8 11.42 -34.47 27.82
N LEU A 9 11.55 -33.83 28.99
CA LEU A 9 10.95 -32.52 29.27
C LEU A 9 11.61 -31.38 28.48
N ILE A 10 12.93 -31.43 28.27
CA ILE A 10 13.68 -30.46 27.45
C ILE A 10 13.32 -30.59 25.97
N MET A 11 13.17 -31.82 25.46
CA MET A 11 12.72 -32.08 24.08
C MET A 11 11.30 -31.55 23.83
N LEU A 12 10.39 -31.68 24.80
CA LEU A 12 9.00 -31.20 24.67
C LEU A 12 8.89 -29.67 24.61
N LEU A 13 9.76 -28.96 25.34
CA LEU A 13 9.81 -27.49 25.33
C LEU A 13 10.47 -26.91 24.06
N ALA A 14 11.38 -27.66 23.42
CA ALA A 14 12.04 -27.23 22.18
C ALA A 14 11.13 -27.29 20.94
N VAL A 15 10.07 -28.13 20.96
CA VAL A 15 9.09 -28.24 19.87
C VAL A 15 8.05 -27.09 19.90
N CYS A 16 7.95 -26.38 21.01
CA CYS A 16 7.05 -25.24 21.19
C CYS A 16 7.74 -23.87 20.99
N ALA A 17 8.84 -23.81 20.22
CA ALA A 17 9.36 -22.51 19.80
C ALA A 17 8.24 -21.76 19.05
N PRO A 18 7.86 -20.54 19.47
CA PRO A 18 6.85 -19.78 18.75
C PRO A 18 7.39 -19.51 17.35
N VAL A 19 6.78 -20.14 16.32
CA VAL A 19 6.89 -19.62 14.96
C VAL A 19 6.41 -18.19 15.04
N ASN A 20 7.32 -17.24 14.87
CA ASN A 20 6.99 -15.83 14.80
C ASN A 20 6.19 -15.66 13.49
N GLY A 21 4.88 -15.88 13.57
CA GLY A 21 3.97 -16.00 12.43
C GLY A 21 3.76 -14.70 11.65
N ASN A 22 4.41 -13.61 12.05
CA ASN A 22 4.33 -12.33 11.36
C ASN A 22 5.29 -12.32 10.17
N ARG A 23 4.91 -12.99 9.09
CA ARG A 23 5.47 -12.68 7.77
C ARG A 23 5.20 -11.20 7.49
N PRO A 24 6.21 -10.36 7.24
CA PRO A 24 5.98 -8.98 6.83
C PRO A 24 5.08 -8.95 5.60
N PHE A 25 4.15 -8.00 5.57
CA PHE A 25 3.25 -7.81 4.44
C PHE A 25 3.13 -6.33 4.09
N TYR A 26 2.75 -6.06 2.85
CA TYR A 26 2.49 -4.71 2.37
C TYR A 26 0.99 -4.44 2.40
N VAL A 27 0.61 -3.35 3.06
CA VAL A 27 -0.71 -2.74 2.97
C VAL A 27 -0.61 -1.64 1.93
N ILE A 28 -1.05 -1.96 0.71
CA ILE A 28 -0.88 -1.10 -0.46
C ILE A 28 -2.18 -0.34 -0.67
N ALA A 29 -2.12 0.99 -0.51
CA ALA A 29 -3.27 1.83 -0.82
C ALA A 29 -3.38 2.05 -2.33
N HIS A 30 -4.57 1.77 -2.87
CA HIS A 30 -4.88 1.86 -4.30
C HIS A 30 -5.23 3.29 -4.74
N MET A 31 -4.82 3.64 -5.96
CA MET A 31 -5.19 4.84 -6.71
C MET A 31 -4.82 6.15 -5.99
N THR A 32 -3.61 6.21 -5.45
CA THR A 32 -3.13 7.35 -4.62
C THR A 32 -2.47 8.47 -5.44
N ASN A 33 -3.14 8.93 -6.49
CA ASN A 33 -2.57 9.79 -7.53
C ASN A 33 -2.31 11.27 -7.17
N ASP A 34 -2.64 11.69 -5.94
CA ASP A 34 -2.33 13.03 -5.44
C ASP A 34 -1.79 13.00 -3.99
N ASN A 35 -1.14 14.08 -3.57
CA ASN A 35 -0.50 14.17 -2.26
C ASN A 35 -1.51 13.96 -1.11
N ARG A 36 -2.78 14.36 -1.30
CA ARG A 36 -3.83 14.19 -0.29
C ARG A 36 -4.14 12.71 -0.07
N SER A 37 -4.23 11.94 -1.14
CA SER A 37 -4.49 10.51 -1.12
C SER A 37 -3.32 9.74 -0.51
N VAL A 38 -2.07 10.09 -0.86
CA VAL A 38 -0.87 9.51 -0.22
C VAL A 38 -0.85 9.79 1.29
N ASN A 39 -1.08 11.04 1.69
CA ASN A 39 -1.12 11.41 3.10
C ASN A 39 -2.21 10.69 3.88
N TRP A 40 -3.41 10.54 3.30
CA TRP A 40 -4.47 9.74 3.91
C TRP A 40 -4.08 8.27 4.03
N ALA A 41 -3.52 7.67 2.99
CA ALA A 41 -3.10 6.28 2.98
C ALA A 41 -2.07 6.00 4.10
N VAL A 42 -1.01 6.80 4.17
CA VAL A 42 0.03 6.66 5.20
C VAL A 42 -0.55 6.87 6.60
N LYS A 43 -1.38 7.90 6.82
CA LYS A 43 -2.04 8.14 8.11
C LYS A 43 -3.01 7.03 8.51
N SER A 44 -3.52 6.27 7.54
CA SER A 44 -4.41 5.12 7.77
C SER A 44 -3.64 3.82 7.99
N GLY A 45 -2.30 3.85 7.99
CA GLY A 45 -1.45 2.70 8.28
C GLY A 45 -0.92 1.96 7.05
N ALA A 46 -1.09 2.50 5.85
CA ALA A 46 -0.48 1.94 4.65
C ALA A 46 1.05 2.07 4.73
N ASN A 47 1.75 0.97 4.43
CA ASN A 47 3.21 0.94 4.26
C ASN A 47 3.62 0.79 2.79
N GLY A 48 2.64 0.75 1.88
CA GLY A 48 2.85 0.85 0.45
C GLY A 48 1.75 1.64 -0.23
N VAL A 49 2.05 2.14 -1.42
CA VAL A 49 1.09 2.88 -2.26
C VAL A 49 1.19 2.43 -3.70
N GLU A 50 0.07 2.50 -4.42
CA GLU A 50 0.00 2.37 -5.86
C GLU A 50 -0.39 3.74 -6.46
N ILE A 51 0.27 4.10 -7.56
CA ILE A 51 0.05 5.33 -8.33
C ILE A 51 0.07 5.06 -9.83
N ASP A 52 -0.90 5.62 -10.54
CA ASP A 52 -1.12 5.43 -11.98
C ASP A 52 -0.28 6.41 -12.80
N LEU A 53 0.78 5.95 -13.45
CA LEU A 53 1.64 6.78 -14.30
C LEU A 53 1.13 6.79 -15.74
N ARG A 54 0.79 7.97 -16.25
CA ARG A 54 0.48 8.18 -17.67
C ARG A 54 1.69 8.65 -18.44
N PHE A 55 1.73 8.27 -19.72
CA PHE A 55 2.74 8.70 -20.67
C PHE A 55 2.14 9.58 -21.76
N LYS A 56 2.96 10.49 -22.28
CA LYS A 56 2.71 11.18 -23.53
C LYS A 56 2.91 10.22 -24.70
N SER A 57 2.48 10.63 -25.90
CA SER A 57 2.66 9.85 -27.13
C SER A 57 4.13 9.56 -27.48
N ASP A 58 5.07 10.35 -26.96
CA ASP A 58 6.51 10.17 -27.13
C ASP A 58 7.14 9.29 -26.03
N GLY A 59 6.34 8.70 -25.13
CA GLY A 59 6.80 7.83 -24.06
C GLY A 59 7.35 8.57 -22.83
N ILE A 60 7.24 9.90 -22.78
CA ILE A 60 7.66 10.68 -21.61
C ILE A 60 6.57 10.60 -20.53
N PRO A 61 6.92 10.32 -19.25
CA PRO A 61 6.00 10.42 -18.13
C PRO A 61 5.32 11.80 -18.05
N ASP A 62 4.00 11.82 -18.01
CA ASP A 62 3.19 13.04 -18.03
C ASP A 62 2.73 13.44 -16.62
N SER A 63 1.92 12.58 -16.02
CA SER A 63 1.25 12.84 -14.74
C SER A 63 0.86 11.53 -14.07
N PHE A 64 0.72 11.58 -12.75
CA PHE A 64 0.05 10.53 -12.01
C PHE A 64 -1.45 10.78 -12.07
N ARG A 65 -2.22 9.92 -12.74
CA ARG A 65 -3.68 10.04 -12.88
C ARG A 65 -4.27 8.75 -13.45
N HIS A 66 -5.23 8.16 -12.73
CA HIS A 66 -6.02 7.04 -13.24
C HIS A 66 -6.87 7.45 -14.46
N GLY A 67 -7.80 8.40 -14.29
CA GLY A 67 -8.80 8.80 -15.28
C GLY A 67 -10.15 8.09 -15.12
N GLY A 68 -10.99 8.14 -16.16
CA GLY A 68 -12.36 7.60 -16.13
C GLY A 68 -12.41 6.07 -16.18
N ILE A 69 -13.48 5.50 -15.60
CA ILE A 69 -13.64 4.07 -15.23
C ILE A 69 -12.59 3.67 -14.19
N CYS A 70 -13.03 3.51 -12.95
CA CYS A 70 -12.18 3.29 -11.78
C CYS A 70 -13.00 2.58 -10.70
N ASP A 71 -12.37 2.12 -9.62
CA ASP A 71 -13.08 1.48 -8.50
C ASP A 71 -14.26 2.31 -7.96
N CYS A 72 -14.17 3.64 -8.08
CA CYS A 72 -15.21 4.55 -7.62
C CYS A 72 -16.50 4.52 -8.46
N THR A 73 -16.50 3.86 -9.63
CA THR A 73 -17.68 3.72 -10.51
C THR A 73 -18.55 2.51 -10.17
N ALA A 74 -18.06 1.59 -9.34
CA ALA A 74 -18.83 0.48 -8.81
C ALA A 74 -19.08 0.69 -7.32
N PRO A 75 -20.20 0.19 -6.75
CA PRO A 75 -20.39 0.20 -5.31
C PRO A 75 -19.32 -0.70 -4.69
N LEU A 76 -18.34 -0.09 -4.02
CA LEU A 76 -17.42 -0.78 -3.13
C LEU A 76 -18.13 -0.91 -1.77
N PRO A 77 -18.62 -2.11 -1.39
CA PRO A 77 -19.56 -2.22 -0.28
C PRO A 77 -18.90 -2.04 1.10
N PHE A 78 -17.56 -2.09 1.19
CA PHE A 78 -16.86 -2.09 2.47
C PHE A 78 -15.53 -1.33 2.42
N GLY A 79 -15.11 -0.86 3.60
CA GLY A 79 -13.78 -0.29 3.82
C GLY A 79 -13.70 1.23 3.73
N ASP A 80 -12.50 1.72 4.03
CA ASP A 80 -12.11 3.12 3.80
C ASP A 80 -11.19 3.17 2.58
N HIS A 81 -11.51 4.01 1.61
CA HIS A 81 -10.83 4.08 0.32
C HIS A 81 -10.90 5.50 -0.24
N VAL A 82 -10.03 5.81 -1.21
CA VAL A 82 -9.87 7.16 -1.78
C VAL A 82 -11.18 7.75 -2.34
N CYS A 83 -12.07 6.91 -2.90
CA CYS A 83 -13.37 7.35 -3.41
C CYS A 83 -14.32 7.85 -2.30
N ARG A 84 -14.28 7.19 -1.14
CA ARG A 84 -15.12 7.55 0.02
C ARG A 84 -14.64 8.85 0.66
N ARG A 85 -13.34 9.12 0.62
CA ARG A 85 -12.72 10.27 1.29
C ARG A 85 -12.77 11.57 0.48
N TYR A 86 -12.67 11.50 -0.85
CA TYR A 86 -12.43 12.69 -1.68
C TYR A 86 -13.42 12.93 -2.82
N ASN A 87 -14.61 12.31 -2.76
CA ASN A 87 -15.64 12.25 -3.82
C ASN A 87 -15.22 11.35 -4.98
N SER A 88 -15.99 10.29 -5.22
CA SER A 88 -15.75 9.26 -6.24
C SER A 88 -15.34 9.78 -7.62
N ALA A 89 -16.02 10.79 -8.17
CA ALA A 89 -15.67 11.32 -9.50
C ALA A 89 -14.37 12.12 -9.48
N LYS A 90 -14.10 12.85 -8.39
CA LYS A 90 -12.88 13.63 -8.22
C LYS A 90 -11.68 12.75 -7.92
N SER A 91 -11.85 11.65 -7.17
CA SER A 91 -10.76 10.73 -6.85
C SER A 91 -10.16 10.08 -8.09
N CYS A 92 -10.99 9.73 -9.09
CA CYS A 92 -10.48 9.12 -10.33
C CYS A 92 -9.78 10.13 -11.25
N GLN A 93 -10.13 11.41 -11.11
CA GLN A 93 -9.48 12.51 -11.83
C GLN A 93 -8.38 13.19 -11.01
N ALA A 94 -8.15 12.74 -9.77
CA ALA A 94 -7.11 13.29 -8.92
C ALA A 94 -5.76 13.04 -9.60
N SER A 95 -4.93 14.09 -9.62
CA SER A 95 -3.68 14.04 -10.34
C SER A 95 -2.61 14.89 -9.69
N SER A 96 -1.37 14.53 -9.99
CA SER A 96 -0.17 15.28 -9.62
C SER A 96 0.86 15.21 -10.74
N SER A 97 1.78 16.18 -10.75
CA SER A 97 2.93 16.09 -11.65
C SER A 97 3.91 15.01 -11.19
N VAL A 98 4.66 14.43 -12.13
CA VAL A 98 5.64 13.37 -11.83
C VAL A 98 6.64 13.84 -10.77
N LYS A 99 7.20 15.04 -10.93
CA LYS A 99 8.19 15.60 -10.00
C LYS A 99 7.60 15.85 -8.61
N GLU A 100 6.41 16.42 -8.55
CA GLU A 100 5.75 16.73 -7.27
C GLU A 100 5.50 15.46 -6.46
N MET A 101 4.89 14.44 -7.08
CA MET A 101 4.55 13.20 -6.40
C MET A 101 5.79 12.44 -5.92
N LEU A 102 6.81 12.29 -6.76
CA LEU A 102 8.04 11.58 -6.37
C LEU A 102 8.76 12.30 -5.22
N ASN A 103 8.81 13.63 -5.25
CA ASN A 103 9.36 14.41 -4.14
C ASN A 103 8.51 14.26 -2.87
N TYR A 104 7.19 14.21 -3.00
CA TYR A 104 6.28 14.03 -1.87
C TYR A 104 6.42 12.65 -1.22
N LEU A 105 6.49 11.58 -2.03
CA LEU A 105 6.68 10.21 -1.55
C LEU A 105 7.99 10.03 -0.80
N ALA A 106 9.06 10.69 -1.25
CA ALA A 106 10.37 10.67 -0.58
C ALA A 106 10.34 11.25 0.85
N THR A 107 9.28 11.97 1.25
CA THR A 107 9.12 12.49 2.61
C THR A 107 8.60 11.46 3.61
N PHE A 108 8.18 10.28 3.17
CA PHE A 108 7.58 9.25 4.02
C PHE A 108 8.54 8.07 4.27
N PRO A 109 9.33 8.06 5.35
CA PRO A 109 10.19 6.93 5.69
C PRO A 109 9.42 5.64 6.04
N SER A 110 8.11 5.75 6.30
CA SER A 110 7.21 4.63 6.58
C SER A 110 6.73 3.89 5.32
N LEU A 111 6.91 4.47 4.13
CA LEU A 111 6.60 3.79 2.87
C LEU A 111 7.75 2.86 2.52
N ALA A 112 7.47 1.56 2.54
CA ALA A 112 8.40 0.50 2.19
C ALA A 112 8.24 0.04 0.73
N LEU A 113 7.14 0.41 0.06
CA LEU A 113 6.84 0.02 -1.33
C LEU A 113 6.08 1.12 -2.07
N ILE A 114 6.46 1.36 -3.32
CA ILE A 114 5.72 2.18 -4.27
C ILE A 114 5.51 1.33 -5.53
N ILE A 115 4.26 1.15 -5.95
CA ILE A 115 3.90 0.51 -7.21
C ILE A 115 3.57 1.61 -8.22
N LEU A 116 4.25 1.59 -9.35
CA LEU A 116 3.91 2.41 -10.51
C LEU A 116 3.05 1.57 -11.45
N ASP A 117 1.75 1.88 -11.53
CA ASP A 117 0.86 1.28 -12.54
C ASP A 117 1.00 2.10 -13.83
N THR A 118 1.74 1.55 -14.79
CA THR A 118 1.97 2.19 -16.08
C THR A 118 0.75 2.01 -16.98
N LYS A 119 0.12 3.13 -17.39
CA LYS A 119 -1.05 3.14 -18.29
C LYS A 119 -0.69 3.48 -19.74
#